data_AF-A0A7V2V138-F1
#
_entry.id   AF-A0A7V2V138-F1
#
_cell.length_a   1.000
_cell.length_b   1.000
_cell.length_c   1.000
_cell.angle_alpha   90.00
_cell.angle_beta   90.00
_cell.angle_gamma   90.00
#
_symmetry.space_group_name_H-M   'P 1'
#
loop_
_entity.id
_entity.type
_entity.pdbx_description
1 polymer ?
#
loop_
_entity_poly.entity_id
_entity_poly.type
_entity_poly.pdbx_seq_one_letter_code
_entity_poly.pdbx_strand_id
1 'polypeptide(L)'
;MKGLVWPALLLWLAILPPSLSAFQLREGALLPSNYDLVKEADAIVLARAAECFKGKYDAYWVRFRILDVIKGPFVGKTVEAVGVETDVSRTDENDFSRPRDGARRGQGNAYDYGTGRLYVLFLRFYGGNGFVGGAPFSRINEEVDGPDSPWVQAVRHYVRIAALSDYEKEKAALTELGIKAAEPGRDKRIYPDGLADDIQRHFETPYPNKSYADLLKLYVLAKSESARANVLWAFAHGRHPEAVPLVRRLLKEGPLSDGELAAAARFVRRTHDPESVESLIRIASDPQRRERRSCVLLALRDAAGAGHVRGMKGLLELPDLSDEDALFLGVWFGARGMEEGRTLLRKRIGPPYEERDWCQIAALAATGAPEILDWARGILQAPKETGRFLACVAVSCSPLPEAVEVETTIMARKGSDLKDLAMGYRQSFVPRAIEQLERITSLGPQDEDLRMTVRDALREMLERGDNPRAQALLEKLKEGP
;
A
#
# COMPACT_ATOMS: atom_id res chain seq x y z
N MET A 1 27.34 -38.68 -41.94
CA MET A 1 26.29 -37.63 -41.87
C MET A 1 25.55 -37.80 -40.54
N LYS A 2 26.09 -37.37 -39.39
CA LYS A 2 25.93 -36.05 -38.75
C LYS A 2 24.49 -35.48 -38.88
N GLY A 3 23.57 -36.04 -38.10
CA GLY A 3 22.23 -35.50 -37.83
C GLY A 3 22.18 -34.96 -36.40
N LEU A 4 21.79 -33.69 -36.30
CA LEU A 4 21.93 -32.80 -35.17
C LEU A 4 20.95 -33.16 -34.03
N VAL A 5 21.48 -33.59 -32.90
CA VAL A 5 20.73 -33.78 -31.64
C VAL A 5 20.56 -32.40 -31.01
N TRP A 6 19.34 -31.86 -31.02
CA TRP A 6 18.99 -30.66 -30.26
C TRP A 6 18.92 -31.00 -28.76
N PRO A 7 19.69 -30.33 -27.89
CA PRO A 7 19.60 -30.59 -26.45
C PRO A 7 18.38 -29.86 -25.86
N ALA A 8 17.52 -30.64 -25.21
CA ALA A 8 16.44 -30.22 -24.34
C ALA A 8 16.99 -29.58 -23.04
N LEU A 9 17.72 -28.47 -23.18
CA LEU A 9 18.48 -27.85 -22.09
C LEU A 9 18.20 -26.34 -22.02
N LEU A 10 16.93 -25.93 -21.94
CA LEU A 10 16.56 -24.52 -21.71
C LEU A 10 15.17 -24.34 -21.05
N LEU A 11 14.72 -25.32 -20.25
CA LEU A 11 13.48 -25.21 -19.46
C LEU A 11 13.64 -25.76 -18.03
N TRP A 12 14.76 -25.43 -17.40
CA TRP A 12 15.08 -25.77 -16.00
C TRP A 12 15.44 -24.53 -15.16
N LEU A 13 15.00 -23.35 -15.59
CA LEU A 13 15.22 -22.05 -14.91
C LEU A 13 13.96 -21.52 -14.20
N ALA A 14 12.88 -22.31 -14.07
CA ALA A 14 11.59 -21.86 -13.53
C ALA A 14 11.20 -22.50 -12.17
N ILE A 15 12.16 -23.04 -11.41
CA ILE A 15 11.92 -23.47 -10.01
C ILE A 15 13.10 -23.05 -9.12
N LEU A 16 13.59 -21.83 -9.30
CA LEU A 16 14.25 -21.17 -8.17
C LEU A 16 13.11 -20.62 -7.30
N PRO A 17 13.05 -20.94 -5.99
CA PRO A 17 12.12 -20.25 -5.10
C PRO A 17 12.35 -18.75 -5.30
N PRO A 18 11.29 -17.93 -5.43
CA PRO A 18 11.43 -16.50 -5.61
C PRO A 18 12.46 -16.02 -4.60
N SER A 19 13.59 -15.52 -5.11
CA SER A 19 14.74 -15.20 -4.29
C SER A 19 14.27 -14.27 -3.16
N LEU A 20 14.84 -14.45 -1.97
CA LEU A 20 14.62 -13.64 -0.75
C LEU A 20 14.73 -12.11 -0.98
N SER A 21 15.10 -11.68 -2.19
CA SER A 21 14.98 -10.33 -2.76
C SER A 21 13.55 -9.76 -2.79
N ALA A 22 12.50 -10.58 -2.63
CA ALA A 22 11.13 -10.21 -2.98
C ALA A 22 10.35 -9.35 -1.95
N PHE A 23 10.87 -9.12 -0.74
CA PHE A 23 10.19 -8.30 0.27
C PHE A 23 11.12 -7.23 0.85
N GLN A 24 11.56 -6.30 0.01
CA GLN A 24 12.10 -5.03 0.52
C GLN A 24 10.93 -4.22 1.08
N LEU A 25 11.01 -3.84 2.36
CA LEU A 25 10.07 -2.88 2.93
C LEU A 25 10.12 -1.62 2.06
N ARG A 26 8.97 -1.21 1.54
CA ARG A 26 8.88 0.03 0.77
C ARG A 26 9.36 1.18 1.62
N GLU A 27 10.01 2.15 0.99
CA GLU A 27 10.35 3.41 1.65
C GLU A 27 9.09 4.02 2.29
N GLY A 28 9.19 4.38 3.57
CA GLY A 28 8.07 4.89 4.35
C GLY A 28 7.15 3.84 4.98
N ALA A 29 7.44 2.55 4.83
CA ALA A 29 6.75 1.51 5.59
C ALA A 29 7.06 1.67 7.10
N LEU A 30 6.01 1.93 7.88
CA LEU A 30 6.10 1.98 9.34
C LEU A 30 5.70 0.63 9.90
N LEU A 31 6.62 -0.01 10.62
CA LEU A 31 6.31 -1.25 11.33
C LEU A 31 5.50 -0.91 12.59
N PRO A 32 4.30 -1.47 12.77
CA PRO A 32 3.51 -1.26 13.98
C PRO A 32 4.22 -1.87 15.20
N SER A 33 3.98 -1.29 16.38
CA SER A 33 4.30 -1.99 17.63
C SER A 33 3.34 -3.18 17.83
N ASN A 34 3.62 -4.05 18.80
CA ASN A 34 2.72 -5.12 19.20
C ASN A 34 1.33 -4.61 19.64
N TYR A 35 1.26 -3.47 20.33
CA TYR A 35 0.00 -2.84 20.66
C TYR A 35 -0.74 -2.35 19.42
N ASP A 36 -0.04 -1.72 18.48
CA ASP A 36 -0.63 -1.24 17.23
C ASP A 36 -1.15 -2.41 16.37
N LEU A 37 -0.43 -3.54 16.30
CA LEU A 37 -0.92 -4.78 15.67
C LEU A 37 -2.24 -5.26 16.29
N VAL A 38 -2.32 -5.26 17.62
CA VAL A 38 -3.53 -5.68 18.33
C VAL A 38 -4.69 -4.74 18.02
N LYS A 39 -4.42 -3.43 17.97
CA LYS A 39 -5.42 -2.41 17.65
C LYS A 39 -5.93 -2.57 16.22
N GLU A 40 -5.04 -2.84 15.27
CA GLU A 40 -5.39 -2.97 13.85
C GLU A 40 -6.10 -4.27 13.48
N ALA A 41 -5.85 -5.39 14.17
CA ALA A 41 -6.48 -6.66 13.82
C ALA A 41 -8.01 -6.59 13.88
N ASP A 42 -8.70 -7.17 12.90
CA ASP A 42 -10.17 -7.20 12.89
C ASP A 42 -10.69 -8.25 13.89
N ALA A 43 -9.95 -9.36 14.02
CA ALA A 43 -10.14 -10.36 15.07
C ALA A 43 -8.79 -10.95 15.50
N ILE A 44 -8.73 -11.51 16.70
CA ILE A 44 -7.57 -12.24 17.21
C ILE A 44 -8.08 -13.52 17.85
N VAL A 45 -7.50 -14.65 17.46
CA VAL A 45 -7.94 -15.98 17.90
C VAL A 45 -6.78 -16.79 18.45
N LEU A 46 -7.06 -17.59 19.48
CA LEU A 46 -6.18 -18.69 19.88
C LEU A 46 -6.63 -19.94 19.16
N ALA A 47 -5.74 -20.57 18.40
CA ALA A 47 -6.10 -21.69 17.56
C ALA A 47 -5.05 -22.80 17.59
N ARG A 48 -5.48 -24.04 17.38
CA ARG A 48 -4.61 -25.21 17.26
C ARG A 48 -4.41 -25.55 15.79
N ALA A 49 -3.17 -25.68 15.32
CA ALA A 49 -2.91 -26.22 13.99
C ALA A 49 -3.44 -27.67 13.92
N ALA A 50 -4.41 -27.94 13.07
CA ALA A 50 -5.10 -29.22 13.01
C ALA A 50 -4.53 -30.13 11.91
N GLU A 51 -4.26 -29.56 10.73
CA GLU A 51 -3.69 -30.31 9.60
C GLU A 51 -2.99 -29.36 8.62
N CYS A 52 -1.99 -29.89 7.94
CA CYS A 52 -1.34 -29.27 6.78
C CYS A 52 -1.77 -30.02 5.52
N PHE A 53 -2.20 -29.29 4.48
CA PHE A 53 -2.71 -29.87 3.25
C PHE A 53 -2.28 -29.06 2.03
N LYS A 54 -2.24 -29.71 0.87
CA LYS A 54 -1.94 -29.06 -0.40
C LYS A 54 -3.22 -28.43 -0.96
N GLY A 55 -3.24 -27.10 -1.07
CA GLY A 55 -4.36 -26.33 -1.60
C GLY A 55 -4.29 -26.13 -3.11
N LYS A 56 -5.03 -25.14 -3.59
CA LYS A 56 -4.95 -24.70 -5.01
C LYS A 56 -3.56 -24.11 -5.31
N TYR A 57 -3.17 -24.17 -6.58
CA TYR A 57 -1.90 -23.61 -7.09
C TYR A 57 -0.64 -24.21 -6.45
N ASP A 58 -0.71 -25.47 -6.03
CA ASP A 58 0.38 -26.18 -5.36
C ASP A 58 0.92 -25.52 -4.08
N ALA A 59 0.19 -24.56 -3.50
CA ALA A 59 0.53 -23.95 -2.23
C ALA A 59 0.12 -24.88 -1.06
N TYR A 60 0.95 -24.95 -0.03
CA TYR A 60 0.59 -25.62 1.22
C TYR A 60 -0.20 -24.67 2.12
N TRP A 61 -1.20 -25.24 2.79
CA TRP A 61 -2.09 -24.54 3.71
C TRP A 61 -2.15 -25.29 5.03
N VAL A 62 -2.34 -24.54 6.10
CA VAL A 62 -2.57 -25.08 7.44
C VAL A 62 -3.96 -24.66 7.90
N ARG A 63 -4.76 -25.64 8.29
CA ARG A 63 -6.07 -25.40 8.91
C ARG A 63 -5.90 -25.37 10.42
N PHE A 64 -6.42 -24.32 11.04
CA PHE A 64 -6.41 -24.14 12.47
C PHE A 64 -7.81 -24.31 13.04
N ARG A 65 -7.94 -25.05 14.12
CA ARG A 65 -9.17 -25.14 14.92
C ARG A 65 -9.15 -24.04 15.97
N ILE A 66 -10.16 -23.18 15.95
CA ILE A 66 -10.29 -22.09 16.93
C ILE A 66 -10.65 -22.66 18.30
N LEU A 67 -9.95 -22.19 19.32
CA LEU A 67 -10.17 -22.55 20.72
C LEU A 67 -10.76 -21.38 21.52
N ASP A 68 -10.29 -20.16 21.25
CA ASP A 68 -10.75 -18.94 21.90
C ASP A 68 -10.72 -17.77 20.91
N VAL A 69 -11.65 -16.82 21.07
CA VAL A 69 -11.69 -15.57 20.31
C VAL A 69 -11.36 -14.44 21.28
N ILE A 70 -10.13 -13.95 21.18
CA ILE A 70 -9.58 -12.92 22.08
C ILE A 70 -10.10 -11.53 21.71
N LYS A 71 -10.28 -11.26 20.41
CA LYS A 71 -10.79 -9.99 19.86
C LYS A 71 -11.71 -10.25 18.66
N GLY A 72 -12.73 -9.41 18.51
CA GLY A 72 -13.50 -9.26 17.27
C GLY A 72 -14.61 -10.31 17.07
N PRO A 73 -15.49 -10.12 16.08
CA PRO A 73 -16.69 -10.93 15.89
C PRO A 73 -16.44 -12.21 15.05
N PHE A 74 -15.35 -12.95 15.32
CA PHE A 74 -15.07 -14.18 14.56
C PHE A 74 -15.94 -15.34 15.03
N VAL A 75 -16.85 -15.81 14.17
CA VAL A 75 -17.79 -16.90 14.48
C VAL A 75 -17.38 -18.26 13.90
N GLY A 76 -16.32 -18.30 13.09
CA GLY A 76 -15.84 -19.53 12.46
C GLY A 76 -15.23 -20.51 13.46
N LYS A 77 -15.37 -21.81 13.20
CA LYS A 77 -14.71 -22.87 13.99
C LYS A 77 -13.27 -23.12 13.57
N THR A 78 -12.93 -22.70 12.35
CA THR A 78 -11.61 -22.87 11.76
C THR A 78 -11.18 -21.64 11.00
N VAL A 79 -9.87 -21.45 10.86
CA VAL A 79 -9.25 -20.49 9.94
C VAL A 79 -8.13 -21.20 9.19
N GLU A 80 -7.86 -20.78 7.96
CA GLU A 80 -6.79 -21.34 7.13
C GLU A 80 -5.73 -20.27 6.87
N ALA A 81 -4.47 -20.69 6.83
CA ALA A 81 -3.35 -19.82 6.46
C ALA A 81 -2.42 -20.55 5.50
N VAL A 82 -1.80 -19.81 4.59
CA VAL A 82 -0.70 -20.34 3.77
C VAL A 82 0.45 -20.71 4.68
N GLY A 83 0.97 -21.92 4.52
CA GLY A 83 2.06 -22.40 5.35
C GLY A 83 2.44 -23.85 5.11
N VAL A 84 3.61 -24.22 5.60
CA VAL A 84 4.16 -25.58 5.54
C VAL A 84 4.30 -26.15 6.94
N GLU A 85 4.19 -27.47 7.03
CA GLU A 85 4.48 -28.18 8.25
C GLU A 85 5.99 -28.29 8.45
N THR A 86 6.51 -27.76 9.55
CA THR A 86 7.93 -27.82 9.86
C THR A 86 8.19 -27.57 11.34
N ASP A 87 9.23 -28.18 11.88
CA ASP A 87 9.65 -28.06 13.30
C ASP A 87 10.53 -26.82 13.57
N VAL A 88 10.20 -25.66 12.99
CA VAL A 88 11.07 -24.47 13.13
C VAL A 88 10.99 -23.85 14.53
N SER A 89 12.06 -23.13 14.87
CA SER A 89 12.36 -22.43 16.11
C SER A 89 11.23 -21.52 16.58
N ARG A 90 10.58 -21.96 17.65
CA ARG A 90 9.80 -21.12 18.55
C ARG A 90 10.69 -20.03 19.16
N THR A 91 10.17 -18.81 19.27
CA THR A 91 10.78 -17.71 20.02
C THR A 91 10.55 -17.87 21.52
N ASP A 92 11.41 -17.28 22.34
CA ASP A 92 11.17 -17.19 23.79
C ASP A 92 9.82 -16.50 24.02
N GLU A 93 8.93 -17.12 24.80
CA GLU A 93 7.60 -16.56 25.08
C GLU A 93 7.66 -15.21 25.79
N ASN A 94 8.76 -14.89 26.47
CA ASN A 94 8.95 -13.62 27.16
C ASN A 94 9.72 -12.58 26.32
N ASP A 95 10.17 -12.93 25.11
CA ASP A 95 10.75 -11.96 24.19
C ASP A 95 9.68 -11.40 23.25
N PHE A 96 9.28 -10.16 23.53
CA PHE A 96 8.30 -9.44 22.70
C PHE A 96 8.94 -8.57 21.60
N SER A 97 10.27 -8.56 21.50
CA SER A 97 10.99 -7.63 20.63
C SER A 97 11.04 -8.07 19.17
N ARG A 98 10.78 -9.36 18.87
CA ARG A 98 10.97 -9.94 17.54
C ARG A 98 9.86 -10.95 17.22
N PRO A 99 9.44 -11.05 15.94
CA PRO A 99 8.63 -12.18 15.49
C PRO A 99 9.46 -13.46 15.46
N ARG A 100 8.78 -14.60 15.37
CA ARG A 100 9.44 -15.89 15.12
C ARG A 100 10.22 -15.92 13.80
N ASP A 101 11.28 -16.73 13.76
CA ASP A 101 12.25 -16.79 12.64
C ASP A 101 11.58 -17.02 11.28
N GLY A 102 10.47 -17.75 11.28
CA GLY A 102 9.57 -17.91 10.16
C GLY A 102 9.29 -16.64 9.36
N ALA A 103 9.04 -15.53 10.04
CA ALA A 103 8.70 -14.26 9.40
C ALA A 103 9.84 -13.70 8.55
N ARG A 104 11.10 -14.08 8.86
CA ARG A 104 12.30 -13.67 8.12
C ARG A 104 12.65 -14.61 6.96
N ARG A 105 12.21 -15.88 7.03
CA ARG A 105 12.43 -16.88 5.97
C ARG A 105 11.37 -16.80 4.87
N GLY A 106 10.19 -16.28 5.20
CA GLY A 106 9.04 -16.21 4.31
C GLY A 106 8.86 -14.88 3.60
N GLN A 107 7.66 -14.67 3.06
CA GLN A 107 7.23 -13.42 2.42
C GLN A 107 6.80 -12.38 3.48
N GLY A 108 7.65 -12.13 4.47
CA GLY A 108 7.41 -11.17 5.55
C GLY A 108 6.55 -11.70 6.71
N ASN A 109 5.75 -12.75 6.53
CA ASN A 109 5.00 -13.38 7.63
C ASN A 109 5.49 -14.80 7.85
N ALA A 110 5.41 -15.26 9.09
CA ALA A 110 5.81 -16.62 9.39
C ALA A 110 4.84 -17.62 8.74
N TYR A 111 5.35 -18.74 8.25
CA TYR A 111 4.59 -19.69 7.42
C TYR A 111 4.92 -21.14 7.76
N ASP A 112 5.86 -21.34 8.65
CA ASP A 112 6.22 -22.56 9.34
C ASP A 112 5.22 -22.82 10.47
N TYR A 113 4.58 -23.97 10.50
CA TYR A 113 3.67 -24.35 11.58
C TYR A 113 3.89 -25.81 11.97
N GLY A 114 3.68 -26.14 13.24
CA GLY A 114 3.69 -27.52 13.73
C GLY A 114 2.26 -28.00 14.01
N THR A 115 1.84 -29.11 13.40
CA THR A 115 0.53 -29.71 13.68
C THR A 115 0.40 -30.03 15.17
N GLY A 116 -0.79 -29.79 15.73
CA GLY A 116 -1.10 -29.99 17.14
C GLY A 116 -0.69 -28.85 18.07
N ARG A 117 0.15 -27.91 17.61
CA ARG A 117 0.62 -26.76 18.40
C ARG A 117 -0.39 -25.61 18.41
N LEU A 118 -0.27 -24.71 19.38
CA LEU A 118 -1.16 -23.56 19.56
C LEU A 118 -0.53 -22.28 19.02
N TYR A 119 -1.38 -21.43 18.46
CA TYR A 119 -0.98 -20.16 17.86
C TYR A 119 -1.96 -19.06 18.24
N VAL A 120 -1.43 -17.86 18.49
CA VAL A 120 -2.22 -16.63 18.50
C VAL A 120 -2.20 -16.05 17.10
N LEU A 121 -3.36 -16.00 16.45
CA LEU A 121 -3.51 -15.58 15.06
C LEU A 121 -4.28 -14.25 14.99
N PHE A 122 -3.67 -13.26 14.33
CA PHE A 122 -4.25 -11.96 14.05
C PHE A 122 -4.91 -12.03 12.68
N LEU A 123 -6.20 -11.74 12.63
CA LEU A 123 -7.02 -11.88 11.45
C LEU A 123 -7.36 -10.51 10.86
N ARG A 124 -7.33 -10.46 9.54
CA ARG A 124 -7.93 -9.39 8.73
C ARG A 124 -9.15 -9.92 8.01
N PHE A 125 -10.17 -9.10 7.84
CA PHE A 125 -11.39 -9.47 7.14
C PHE A 125 -11.37 -8.92 5.71
N TYR A 126 -11.59 -9.80 4.75
CA TYR A 126 -11.77 -9.44 3.35
C TYR A 126 -12.97 -10.20 2.78
N GLY A 127 -13.96 -9.45 2.27
CA GLY A 127 -15.22 -10.05 1.78
C GLY A 127 -15.92 -10.90 2.84
N GLY A 128 -15.87 -10.48 4.11
CA GLY A 128 -16.45 -11.22 5.24
C GLY A 128 -15.64 -12.45 5.71
N ASN A 129 -14.59 -12.84 4.99
CA ASN A 129 -13.74 -13.97 5.37
C ASN A 129 -12.52 -13.49 6.14
N GLY A 130 -12.24 -14.15 7.28
CA GLY A 130 -11.03 -13.93 8.06
C GLY A 130 -9.85 -14.71 7.51
N PHE A 131 -8.73 -14.02 7.31
CA PHE A 131 -7.44 -14.61 6.96
C PHE A 131 -6.36 -14.11 7.90
N VAL A 132 -5.33 -14.92 8.15
CA VAL A 132 -4.18 -14.50 8.96
C VAL A 132 -3.43 -13.40 8.21
N GLY A 133 -3.34 -12.21 8.79
CA GLY A 133 -2.78 -11.05 8.10
C GLY A 133 -2.41 -9.90 9.02
N GLY A 134 -1.41 -9.13 8.60
CA GLY A 134 -0.92 -7.95 9.30
C GLY A 134 0.36 -7.44 8.65
N ALA A 135 1.07 -6.54 9.34
CA ALA A 135 2.31 -5.97 8.83
C ALA A 135 3.40 -7.03 8.64
N PRO A 136 4.29 -6.91 7.64
CA PRO A 136 5.44 -7.80 7.51
C PRO A 136 6.37 -7.70 8.72
N PHE A 137 7.05 -8.80 9.01
CA PHE A 137 7.99 -8.97 10.13
C PHE A 137 7.37 -8.71 11.50
N SER A 138 6.10 -9.08 11.66
CA SER A 138 5.32 -8.82 12.87
C SER A 138 4.80 -10.10 13.53
N ARG A 139 4.29 -9.98 14.76
CA ARG A 139 3.88 -11.09 15.63
C ARG A 139 2.44 -11.54 15.42
N ILE A 140 2.02 -11.65 14.15
CA ILE A 140 0.62 -11.91 13.80
C ILE A 140 0.20 -13.38 13.89
N ASN A 141 1.14 -14.31 14.06
CA ASN A 141 0.87 -15.76 14.08
C ASN A 141 1.90 -16.54 14.90
N GLU A 142 2.07 -16.13 16.15
CA GLU A 142 3.07 -16.66 17.08
C GLU A 142 2.62 -17.97 17.72
N GLU A 143 3.54 -18.93 17.85
CA GLU A 143 3.34 -20.18 18.60
C GLU A 143 3.32 -19.89 20.11
N VAL A 144 2.42 -20.54 20.84
CA VAL A 144 2.26 -20.39 22.30
C VAL A 144 2.02 -21.75 22.97
N ASP A 145 2.34 -21.87 24.26
CA ASP A 145 2.08 -23.08 25.06
C ASP A 145 0.60 -23.27 25.41
N GLY A 146 -0.15 -22.18 25.58
CA GLY A 146 -1.51 -22.25 26.06
C GLY A 146 -2.23 -20.92 26.20
N PRO A 147 -3.49 -20.95 26.68
CA PRO A 147 -4.29 -19.74 26.92
C PRO A 147 -3.71 -18.84 28.03
N ASP A 148 -2.75 -19.32 28.79
CA ASP A 148 -2.07 -18.57 29.86
C ASP A 148 -0.63 -18.17 29.51
N SER A 149 -0.19 -18.39 28.26
CA SER A 149 1.13 -17.97 27.82
C SER A 149 1.32 -16.45 27.93
N PRO A 150 2.53 -15.97 28.25
CA PRO A 150 2.91 -14.55 28.30
C PRO A 150 2.34 -13.71 27.15
N TRP A 151 2.52 -14.17 25.90
CA TRP A 151 2.07 -13.42 24.74
C TRP A 151 0.54 -13.28 24.68
N VAL A 152 -0.25 -14.32 24.97
CA VAL A 152 -1.71 -14.19 24.96
C VAL A 152 -2.21 -13.31 26.10
N GLN A 153 -1.53 -13.29 27.26
CA GLN A 153 -1.86 -12.35 28.34
C GLN A 153 -1.56 -10.90 27.95
N ALA A 154 -0.42 -10.63 27.31
CA ALA A 154 -0.09 -9.32 26.76
C ALA A 154 -1.15 -8.86 25.73
N VAL A 155 -1.52 -9.73 24.78
CA VAL A 155 -2.56 -9.45 23.79
C VAL A 155 -3.90 -9.14 24.45
N ARG A 156 -4.32 -9.89 25.48
CA ARG A 156 -5.56 -9.62 26.22
C ARG A 156 -5.55 -8.25 26.91
N HIS A 157 -4.41 -7.82 27.49
CA HIS A 157 -4.27 -6.46 28.01
C HIS A 157 -4.42 -5.42 26.91
N TYR A 158 -3.71 -5.59 25.80
CA TYR A 158 -3.78 -4.67 24.67
C TYR A 158 -5.17 -4.59 24.05
N VAL A 159 -5.92 -5.69 23.95
CA VAL A 159 -7.31 -5.70 23.48
C VAL A 159 -8.21 -4.86 24.40
N ARG A 160 -8.10 -5.03 25.73
CA ARG A 160 -8.86 -4.23 26.69
C ARG A 160 -8.57 -2.74 26.57
N ILE A 161 -7.30 -2.38 26.42
CA ILE A 161 -6.87 -0.99 26.27
C ILE A 161 -7.35 -0.43 24.93
N ALA A 162 -7.17 -1.14 23.82
CA ALA A 162 -7.59 -0.70 22.49
C ALA A 162 -9.11 -0.50 22.39
N ALA A 163 -9.91 -1.17 23.23
CA ALA A 163 -11.36 -0.95 23.30
C ALA A 163 -11.74 0.44 23.82
N LEU A 164 -10.83 1.16 24.49
CA LEU A 164 -11.08 2.53 24.96
C LEU A 164 -11.30 3.51 23.80
N SER A 165 -10.77 3.21 22.60
CA SER A 165 -11.00 3.94 21.35
C SER A 165 -10.69 5.45 21.44
N ASP A 166 -9.75 5.81 22.29
CA ASP A 166 -9.33 7.19 22.57
C ASP A 166 -7.83 7.18 22.89
N TYR A 167 -7.04 7.89 22.09
CA TYR A 167 -5.59 7.82 22.17
C TYR A 167 -5.03 8.20 23.54
N GLU A 168 -5.55 9.25 24.18
CA GLU A 168 -5.02 9.71 25.46
C GLU A 168 -5.41 8.78 26.60
N LYS A 169 -6.62 8.19 26.56
CA LYS A 169 -7.02 7.13 27.51
C LYS A 169 -6.21 5.86 27.32
N GLU A 170 -5.98 5.45 26.08
CA GLU A 170 -5.14 4.31 25.72
C GLU A 170 -3.71 4.50 26.23
N LYS A 171 -3.10 5.66 25.96
CA LYS A 171 -1.76 6.03 26.42
C LYS A 171 -1.64 6.01 27.94
N ALA A 172 -2.62 6.56 28.66
CA ALA A 172 -2.64 6.54 30.11
C ALA A 172 -2.72 5.09 30.65
N ALA A 173 -3.61 4.26 30.10
CA ALA A 173 -3.76 2.87 30.49
C ALA A 173 -2.52 2.01 30.15
N LEU A 174 -1.88 2.25 29.01
CA LEU A 174 -0.60 1.61 28.65
C LEU A 174 0.51 2.01 29.62
N THR A 175 0.58 3.29 29.99
CA THR A 175 1.57 3.78 30.96
C THR A 175 1.38 3.10 32.32
N GLU A 176 0.15 3.02 32.82
CA GLU A 176 -0.17 2.32 34.07
C GLU A 176 0.18 0.83 33.99
N LEU A 177 -0.15 0.17 32.87
CA LEU A 177 0.19 -1.24 32.64
C LEU A 177 1.70 -1.45 32.63
N GLY A 178 2.45 -0.56 31.97
CA GLY A 178 3.92 -0.60 31.92
C GLY A 178 4.54 -0.46 33.31
N ILE A 179 4.02 0.43 34.16
CA ILE A 179 4.47 0.59 35.55
C ILE A 179 4.25 -0.70 36.33
N LYS A 180 3.03 -1.27 36.30
CA LYS A 180 2.72 -2.54 36.99
C LYS A 180 3.56 -3.70 36.46
N ALA A 181 3.81 -3.72 35.15
CA ALA A 181 4.66 -4.72 34.52
C ALA A 181 6.15 -4.57 34.86
N ALA A 182 6.59 -3.41 35.36
CA ALA A 182 7.96 -3.19 35.81
C ALA A 182 8.16 -3.44 37.31
N GLU A 183 7.08 -3.60 38.09
CA GLU A 183 7.16 -3.78 39.55
C GLU A 183 7.91 -5.06 39.95
N PRO A 184 8.85 -4.97 40.92
CA PRO A 184 9.45 -6.16 41.53
C PRO A 184 8.40 -7.02 42.23
N GLY A 185 8.45 -8.33 42.04
CA GLY A 185 7.52 -9.27 42.68
C GLY A 185 6.10 -9.30 42.08
N ARG A 186 5.88 -8.63 40.95
CA ARG A 186 4.61 -8.71 40.20
C ARG A 186 4.23 -10.16 39.88
N ASP A 187 2.93 -10.43 39.76
CA ASP A 187 2.45 -11.72 39.26
C ASP A 187 2.76 -11.86 37.76
N LYS A 188 3.77 -12.66 37.43
CA LYS A 188 4.22 -12.89 36.05
C LYS A 188 3.17 -13.58 35.17
N ARG A 189 2.14 -14.21 35.75
CA ARG A 189 1.01 -14.77 34.99
C ARG A 189 0.11 -13.68 34.44
N ILE A 190 0.04 -12.54 35.13
CA ILE A 190 -0.76 -11.37 34.72
C ILE A 190 0.11 -10.37 33.97
N TYR A 191 1.34 -10.16 34.43
CA TYR A 191 2.29 -9.19 33.90
C TYR A 191 3.57 -9.90 33.45
N PRO A 192 3.57 -10.53 32.26
CA PRO A 192 4.68 -11.34 31.78
C PRO A 192 6.01 -10.58 31.71
N ASP A 193 7.11 -11.33 31.68
CA ASP A 193 8.41 -10.75 31.37
C ASP A 193 8.39 -10.19 29.93
N GLY A 194 9.06 -9.05 29.72
CA GLY A 194 9.07 -8.34 28.43
C GLY A 194 7.90 -7.38 28.16
N LEU A 195 6.79 -7.43 28.92
CA LEU A 195 5.63 -6.55 28.70
C LEU A 195 5.96 -5.06 28.89
N ALA A 196 6.69 -4.71 29.95
CA ALA A 196 7.08 -3.32 30.22
C ALA A 196 7.95 -2.75 29.08
N ASP A 197 8.96 -3.51 28.63
CA ASP A 197 9.84 -3.10 27.53
C ASP A 197 9.08 -2.97 26.21
N ASP A 198 8.07 -3.83 25.99
CA ASP A 198 7.23 -3.76 24.80
C ASP A 198 6.35 -2.51 24.75
N ILE A 199 5.77 -2.14 25.88
CA ILE A 199 5.03 -0.89 26.03
C ILE A 199 5.94 0.31 25.81
N GLN A 200 7.15 0.28 26.37
CA GLN A 200 8.15 1.33 26.14
C GLN A 200 8.49 1.46 24.65
N ARG A 201 8.75 0.33 23.96
CA ARG A 201 8.97 0.33 22.51
C ARG A 201 7.79 0.91 21.73
N HIS A 202 6.55 0.66 22.14
CA HIS A 202 5.39 1.29 21.51
C HIS A 202 5.43 2.83 21.61
N PHE A 203 5.84 3.38 22.74
CA PHE A 203 5.97 4.84 22.89
C PHE A 203 7.14 5.43 22.08
N GLU A 204 8.18 4.63 21.82
CA GLU A 204 9.34 5.04 21.02
C GLU A 204 9.15 4.86 19.51
N THR A 205 8.19 4.02 19.10
CA THR A 205 7.96 3.68 17.68
C THR A 205 7.05 4.72 17.03
N PRO A 206 7.48 5.46 16.00
CA PRO A 206 6.59 6.36 15.27
C PRO A 206 5.49 5.58 14.56
N TYR A 207 4.22 5.96 14.80
CA TYR A 207 3.08 5.32 14.15
C TYR A 207 1.95 6.32 13.86
N PRO A 208 1.16 6.16 12.77
CA PRO A 208 0.21 7.17 12.31
C PRO A 208 -0.89 7.54 13.30
N ASN A 209 -1.27 6.63 14.19
CA ASN A 209 -2.35 6.80 15.16
C ASN A 209 -1.94 7.58 16.43
N LYS A 210 -0.65 7.91 16.59
CA LYS A 210 -0.18 8.72 17.72
C LYS A 210 -0.60 10.17 17.57
N SER A 211 -0.79 10.88 18.69
CA SER A 211 -1.08 12.31 18.64
C SER A 211 0.08 13.11 18.04
N TYR A 212 -0.23 14.27 17.46
CA TYR A 212 0.78 15.19 16.92
C TYR A 212 1.86 15.52 17.95
N ALA A 213 1.49 15.75 19.22
CA ALA A 213 2.42 16.13 20.28
C ALA A 213 3.46 15.02 20.55
N ASP A 214 3.03 13.76 20.59
CA ASP A 214 3.94 12.63 20.80
C ASP A 214 4.84 12.38 19.60
N LEU A 215 4.30 12.45 18.38
CA LEU A 215 5.12 12.36 17.17
C LEU A 215 6.13 13.51 17.09
N LEU A 216 5.74 14.74 17.40
CA LEU A 216 6.67 15.88 17.43
C LEU A 216 7.79 15.66 18.45
N LYS A 217 7.47 15.12 19.62
CA LYS A 217 8.48 14.74 20.63
C LYS A 217 9.46 13.71 20.07
N LEU A 218 8.97 12.67 19.39
CA LEU A 218 9.84 11.68 18.72
C LEU A 218 10.71 12.32 17.64
N TYR A 219 10.17 13.25 16.84
CA TYR A 219 10.93 13.99 15.82
C TYR A 219 12.09 14.78 16.43
N VAL A 220 11.83 15.50 17.52
CA VAL A 220 12.84 16.33 18.21
C VAL A 220 13.91 15.48 18.87
N LEU A 221 13.55 14.32 19.42
CA LEU A 221 14.48 13.40 20.09
C LEU A 221 15.23 12.46 19.13
N ALA A 222 14.82 12.40 17.86
CA ALA A 222 15.40 11.50 16.88
C ALA A 222 16.88 11.81 16.63
N LYS A 223 17.73 10.81 16.86
CA LYS A 223 19.20 10.92 16.75
C LYS A 223 19.73 10.69 15.33
N SER A 224 18.88 10.33 14.37
CA SER A 224 19.26 10.05 12.99
C SER A 224 18.25 10.60 11.99
N GLU A 225 18.71 10.84 10.76
CA GLU A 225 17.87 11.24 9.61
C GLU A 225 16.77 10.20 9.34
N SER A 226 17.10 8.90 9.39
CA SER A 226 16.12 7.83 9.20
C SER A 226 15.03 7.82 10.27
N ALA A 227 15.38 8.07 11.54
CA ALA A 227 14.39 8.17 12.61
C ALA A 227 13.46 9.39 12.42
N ARG A 228 14.01 10.54 12.00
CA ARG A 228 13.20 11.73 11.66
C ARG A 228 12.29 11.47 10.46
N ALA A 229 12.80 10.83 9.41
CA ALA A 229 12.01 10.42 8.25
C ALA A 229 10.83 9.53 8.65
N ASN A 230 11.04 8.53 9.52
CA ASN A 230 9.95 7.66 10.01
C ASN A 230 8.86 8.46 10.74
N VAL A 231 9.23 9.47 11.53
CA VAL A 231 8.25 10.35 12.17
C VAL A 231 7.49 11.20 11.14
N LEU A 232 8.17 11.74 10.13
CA LEU A 232 7.52 12.46 9.03
C LEU A 232 6.57 11.54 8.23
N TRP A 233 6.94 10.28 8.02
CA TRP A 233 6.06 9.29 7.43
C TRP A 233 4.84 9.03 8.32
N ALA A 234 5.00 9.00 9.64
CA ALA A 234 3.86 8.86 10.56
C ALA A 234 2.92 10.07 10.47
N PHE A 235 3.45 11.30 10.38
CA PHE A 235 2.64 12.48 10.11
C PHE A 235 1.88 12.37 8.78
N ALA A 236 2.55 11.93 7.70
CA ALA A 236 1.96 11.82 6.37
C ALA A 236 0.84 10.76 6.30
N HIS A 237 1.06 9.59 6.90
CA HIS A 237 0.07 8.52 6.95
C HIS A 237 -1.12 8.87 7.86
N GLY A 238 -0.85 9.51 9.00
CA GLY A 238 -1.88 9.95 9.96
C GLY A 238 -2.61 11.22 9.54
N ARG A 239 -2.14 11.89 8.47
CA ARG A 239 -2.66 13.16 7.95
C ARG A 239 -2.75 14.26 9.02
N HIS A 240 -1.77 14.35 9.92
CA HIS A 240 -1.73 15.30 11.04
C HIS A 240 -1.65 16.76 10.55
N PRO A 241 -2.77 17.53 10.51
CA PRO A 241 -2.74 18.89 9.96
C PRO A 241 -1.84 19.85 10.76
N GLU A 242 -1.64 19.59 12.05
CA GLU A 242 -0.80 20.39 12.94
C GLU A 242 0.68 20.33 12.55
N ALA A 243 1.09 19.34 11.76
CA ALA A 243 2.45 19.22 11.25
C ALA A 243 2.75 20.11 10.02
N VAL A 244 1.74 20.78 9.44
CA VAL A 244 1.91 21.66 8.27
C VAL A 244 3.01 22.72 8.48
N PRO A 245 3.03 23.50 9.59
CA PRO A 245 4.07 24.50 9.80
C PRO A 245 5.48 23.91 9.89
N LEU A 246 5.62 22.71 10.49
CA LEU A 246 6.89 21.99 10.56
C LEU A 246 7.37 21.60 9.17
N VAL A 247 6.51 20.96 8.37
CA VAL A 247 6.87 20.48 7.03
C VAL A 247 7.19 21.64 6.08
N ARG A 248 6.42 22.73 6.12
CA ARG A 248 6.71 23.96 5.35
C ARG A 248 8.09 24.50 5.66
N ARG A 249 8.43 24.62 6.96
CA ARG A 249 9.75 25.09 7.40
C ARG A 249 10.86 24.19 6.87
N LEU A 250 10.70 22.87 6.99
CA LEU A 250 11.66 21.88 6.52
C LEU A 250 11.93 21.98 5.01
N LEU A 251 10.87 22.09 4.19
CA LEU A 251 10.98 22.26 2.74
C LEU A 251 11.62 23.60 2.33
N LYS A 252 11.45 24.64 3.14
CA LYS A 252 11.99 25.98 2.86
C LYS A 252 13.47 26.10 3.26
N GLU A 253 13.81 25.66 4.46
CA GLU A 253 15.06 26.03 5.14
C GLU A 253 16.10 24.91 5.23
N GLY A 254 15.67 23.64 5.23
CA GLY A 254 16.54 22.53 5.60
C GLY A 254 17.18 21.82 4.41
N PRO A 255 18.46 21.43 4.48
CA PRO A 255 18.89 20.26 3.73
C PRO A 255 18.13 19.05 4.31
N LEU A 256 17.21 18.50 3.53
CA LEU A 256 16.53 17.26 3.88
C LEU A 256 17.37 16.08 3.39
N SER A 257 17.50 15.05 4.23
CA SER A 257 17.88 13.74 3.72
C SER A 257 16.83 13.25 2.73
N ASP A 258 17.20 12.28 1.90
CA ASP A 258 16.29 11.71 0.90
C ASP A 258 15.00 11.17 1.51
N GLY A 259 15.10 10.46 2.63
CA GLY A 259 13.95 9.90 3.33
C GLY A 259 13.05 10.97 3.95
N GLU A 260 13.64 12.05 4.48
CA GLU A 260 12.87 13.19 4.99
C GLU A 260 12.15 13.94 3.86
N LEU A 261 12.79 14.10 2.70
CA LEU A 261 12.18 14.73 1.53
C LEU A 261 11.02 13.90 0.99
N ALA A 262 11.20 12.58 0.85
CA ALA A 262 10.13 11.69 0.41
C ALA A 262 8.92 11.72 1.36
N ALA A 263 9.17 11.71 2.67
CA ALA A 263 8.13 11.81 3.69
C ALA A 263 7.41 13.18 3.66
N ALA A 264 8.16 14.28 3.54
CA ALA A 264 7.61 15.63 3.44
C ALA A 264 6.77 15.81 2.17
N ALA A 265 7.24 15.31 1.03
CA ALA A 265 6.48 15.32 -0.23
C ALA A 265 5.18 14.50 -0.10
N ARG A 266 5.25 13.31 0.52
CA ARG A 266 4.04 12.51 0.82
C ARG A 266 3.07 13.26 1.72
N PHE A 267 3.58 13.97 2.73
CA PHE A 267 2.75 14.76 3.64
C PHE A 267 1.99 15.84 2.87
N VAL A 268 2.67 16.67 2.08
CA VAL A 268 2.06 17.72 1.25
C VAL A 268 1.00 17.15 0.31
N ARG A 269 1.29 15.99 -0.30
CA ARG A 269 0.35 15.26 -1.14
C ARG A 269 -0.94 14.86 -0.40
N ARG A 270 -0.83 14.43 0.84
CA ARG A 270 -1.96 13.95 1.66
C ARG A 270 -2.76 15.07 2.31
N THR A 271 -2.12 16.21 2.61
CA THR A 271 -2.78 17.38 3.23
C THR A 271 -3.19 18.44 2.22
N HIS A 272 -2.78 18.30 0.96
CA HIS A 272 -3.00 19.26 -0.13
C HIS A 272 -2.54 20.68 0.23
N ASP A 273 -1.42 20.81 0.94
CA ASP A 273 -0.89 22.12 1.37
C ASP A 273 -0.36 22.95 0.18
N PRO A 274 -1.07 24.01 -0.27
CA PRO A 274 -0.68 24.76 -1.45
C PRO A 274 0.57 25.63 -1.22
N GLU A 275 0.86 26.04 0.01
CA GLU A 275 2.01 26.92 0.29
C GLU A 275 3.34 26.16 0.20
N SER A 276 3.32 24.84 0.32
CA SER A 276 4.50 24.00 0.14
C SER A 276 4.87 23.77 -1.33
N VAL A 277 3.96 24.06 -2.28
CA VAL A 277 4.14 23.76 -3.71
C VAL A 277 5.34 24.48 -4.31
N GLU A 278 5.52 25.78 -4.03
CA GLU A 278 6.66 26.55 -4.52
C GLU A 278 8.01 26.00 -4.01
N SER A 279 8.04 25.54 -2.75
CA SER A 279 9.23 24.91 -2.19
C SER A 279 9.55 23.59 -2.90
N LEU A 280 8.53 22.78 -3.20
CA LEU A 280 8.67 21.54 -3.96
C LEU A 280 9.11 21.78 -5.41
N ILE A 281 8.58 22.81 -6.09
CA ILE A 281 9.02 23.18 -7.44
C ILE A 281 10.51 23.54 -7.45
N ARG A 282 10.95 24.36 -6.47
CA ARG A 282 12.36 24.71 -6.31
C ARG A 282 13.24 23.48 -6.09
N ILE A 283 12.81 22.56 -5.21
CA ILE A 283 13.55 21.31 -4.93
C ILE A 283 13.61 20.41 -6.17
N ALA A 284 12.51 20.24 -6.90
CA ALA A 284 12.48 19.42 -8.11
C ALA A 284 13.33 20.01 -9.25
N SER A 285 13.51 21.34 -9.26
CA SER A 285 14.35 22.06 -10.21
C SER A 285 15.84 21.95 -9.92
N ASP A 286 16.24 21.48 -8.73
CA ASP A 286 17.63 21.34 -8.33
C ASP A 286 18.27 20.10 -9.01
N PRO A 287 19.32 20.28 -9.85
CA PRO A 287 20.01 19.17 -10.49
C PRO A 287 20.64 18.19 -9.49
N GLN A 288 21.00 18.66 -8.28
CA GLN A 288 21.59 17.80 -7.24
C GLN A 288 20.57 16.84 -6.62
N ARG A 289 19.27 17.04 -6.86
CA ARG A 289 18.17 16.25 -6.30
C ARG A 289 17.50 15.34 -7.34
N ARG A 290 18.15 15.10 -8.48
CA ARG A 290 17.61 14.32 -9.60
C ARG A 290 17.06 12.94 -9.18
N GLU A 291 17.78 12.21 -8.34
CA GLU A 291 17.40 10.84 -7.92
C GLU A 291 16.12 10.79 -7.07
N ARG A 292 15.74 11.91 -6.45
CA ARG A 292 14.52 12.02 -5.62
C ARG A 292 13.45 12.90 -6.22
N ARG A 293 13.64 13.34 -7.46
CA ARG A 293 12.68 14.20 -8.15
C ARG A 293 11.31 13.54 -8.29
N SER A 294 11.24 12.24 -8.53
CA SER A 294 9.98 11.52 -8.74
C SER A 294 9.01 11.60 -7.55
N CYS A 295 9.49 11.51 -6.30
CA CYS A 295 8.61 11.62 -5.13
C CYS A 295 8.07 13.04 -4.94
N VAL A 296 8.87 14.05 -5.29
CA VAL A 296 8.48 15.48 -5.28
C VAL A 296 7.48 15.78 -6.40
N LEU A 297 7.73 15.30 -7.62
CA LEU A 297 6.82 15.48 -8.76
C LEU A 297 5.46 14.79 -8.54
N LEU A 298 5.46 13.63 -7.90
CA LEU A 298 4.24 12.96 -7.51
C LEU A 298 3.41 13.79 -6.51
N ALA A 299 4.06 14.48 -5.58
CA ALA A 299 3.38 15.42 -4.68
C ALA A 299 2.87 16.67 -5.42
N LEU A 300 3.68 17.23 -6.34
CA LEU A 300 3.30 18.38 -7.16
C LEU A 300 2.10 18.10 -8.05
N ARG A 301 2.03 16.91 -8.67
CA ARG A 301 0.89 16.47 -9.48
C ARG A 301 -0.44 16.57 -8.71
N ASP A 302 -0.43 16.23 -7.42
CA ASP A 302 -1.66 16.16 -6.62
C ASP A 302 -1.96 17.50 -5.89
N ALA A 303 -0.92 18.29 -5.55
CA ALA A 303 -1.06 19.51 -4.75
C ALA A 303 -1.05 20.82 -5.56
N ALA A 304 -0.41 20.87 -6.73
CA ALA A 304 -0.25 22.12 -7.46
C ALA A 304 -1.58 22.62 -8.07
N GLY A 305 -2.01 23.82 -7.70
CA GLY A 305 -3.13 24.53 -8.33
C GLY A 305 -2.75 25.28 -9.63
N ALA A 306 -3.75 25.89 -10.30
CA ALA A 306 -3.55 26.65 -11.54
C ALA A 306 -2.58 27.84 -11.42
N GLY A 307 -2.37 28.38 -10.21
CA GLY A 307 -1.36 29.42 -9.97
C GLY A 307 0.08 28.98 -10.24
N HIS A 308 0.35 27.67 -10.28
CA HIS A 308 1.71 27.11 -10.37
C HIS A 308 2.12 26.70 -11.80
N VAL A 309 1.33 27.03 -12.83
CA VAL A 309 1.58 26.65 -14.24
C VAL A 309 3.01 26.97 -14.68
N ARG A 310 3.51 28.16 -14.32
CA ARG A 310 4.86 28.60 -14.72
C ARG A 310 5.94 27.65 -14.18
N GLY A 311 5.85 27.28 -12.90
CA GLY A 311 6.81 26.37 -12.28
C GLY A 311 6.71 24.95 -12.82
N MET A 312 5.48 24.43 -13.00
CA MET A 312 5.25 23.11 -13.61
C MET A 312 5.79 23.03 -15.04
N LYS A 313 5.67 24.10 -15.82
CA LYS A 313 6.26 24.20 -17.16
C LYS A 313 7.78 24.19 -17.10
N GLY A 314 8.38 24.99 -16.21
CA GLY A 314 9.83 25.00 -16.03
C GLY A 314 10.41 23.63 -15.69
N LEU A 315 9.69 22.84 -14.87
CA LEU A 315 10.06 21.46 -14.56
C LEU A 315 10.03 20.56 -15.80
N LEU A 316 9.03 20.69 -16.68
CA LEU A 316 8.89 19.87 -17.88
C LEU A 316 9.98 20.18 -18.92
N GLU A 317 10.49 21.42 -18.92
CA GLU A 317 11.55 21.92 -19.77
C GLU A 317 12.96 21.56 -19.28
N LEU A 318 13.08 20.95 -18.09
CA LEU A 318 14.38 20.52 -17.58
C LEU A 318 15.05 19.52 -18.54
N PRO A 319 16.33 19.75 -18.91
CA PRO A 319 17.04 18.91 -19.87
C PRO A 319 17.31 17.50 -19.32
N ASP A 320 17.38 17.34 -18.00
CA ASP A 320 17.73 16.10 -17.31
C ASP A 320 16.51 15.36 -16.70
N LEU A 321 15.29 15.86 -16.93
CA LEU A 321 14.05 15.20 -16.53
C LEU A 321 13.97 13.81 -17.20
N SER A 322 13.65 12.75 -16.45
CA SER A 322 13.40 11.46 -17.10
C SER A 322 12.06 11.48 -17.83
N ASP A 323 11.87 10.58 -18.78
CA ASP A 323 10.55 10.45 -19.41
C ASP A 323 9.50 9.98 -18.40
N GLU A 324 9.87 9.18 -17.40
CA GLU A 324 9.01 8.75 -16.28
C GLU A 324 8.58 9.94 -15.40
N ASP A 325 9.50 10.86 -15.09
CA ASP A 325 9.19 12.06 -14.32
C ASP A 325 8.27 13.02 -15.09
N ALA A 326 8.47 13.13 -16.41
CA ALA A 326 7.62 13.95 -17.28
C ALA A 326 6.15 13.51 -17.21
N LEU A 327 5.86 12.25 -16.86
CA LEU A 327 4.51 11.70 -16.78
C LEU A 327 3.68 12.36 -15.69
N PHE A 328 4.28 12.59 -14.52
CA PHE A 328 3.59 13.25 -13.41
C PHE A 328 3.14 14.66 -13.80
N LEU A 329 4.00 15.40 -14.51
CA LEU A 329 3.67 16.72 -15.05
C LEU A 329 2.62 16.62 -16.14
N GLY A 330 2.71 15.61 -16.99
CA GLY A 330 1.80 15.41 -18.10
C GLY A 330 0.36 15.17 -17.67
N VAL A 331 0.18 14.28 -16.69
CA VAL A 331 -1.10 14.03 -16.03
C VAL A 331 -1.67 15.33 -15.43
N TRP A 332 -0.81 16.14 -14.78
CA TRP A 332 -1.22 17.40 -14.19
C TRP A 332 -1.73 18.43 -15.22
N PHE A 333 -1.01 18.60 -16.33
CA PHE A 333 -1.41 19.50 -17.43
C PHE A 333 -2.68 19.01 -18.11
N GLY A 334 -2.79 17.69 -18.32
CA GLY A 334 -3.92 17.09 -18.99
C GLY A 334 -5.23 17.21 -18.21
N ALA A 335 -5.19 16.96 -16.90
CA ALA A 335 -6.33 17.17 -16.02
C ALA A 335 -6.85 18.62 -16.01
N ARG A 336 -6.06 19.58 -16.52
CA ARG A 336 -6.41 21.01 -16.60
C ARG A 336 -6.64 21.50 -18.03
N GLY A 337 -6.58 20.62 -19.03
CA GLY A 337 -6.81 20.98 -20.44
C GLY A 337 -5.80 22.00 -20.99
N MET A 338 -4.55 21.97 -20.52
CA MET A 338 -3.53 22.95 -20.90
C MET A 338 -2.76 22.52 -22.16
N GLU A 339 -2.95 23.26 -23.26
CA GLU A 339 -2.37 22.96 -24.58
C GLU A 339 -0.83 23.04 -24.60
N GLU A 340 -0.25 23.94 -23.82
CA GLU A 340 1.20 24.11 -23.75
C GLU A 340 1.87 22.88 -23.16
N GLY A 341 1.27 22.29 -22.11
CA GLY A 341 1.74 21.05 -21.50
C GLY A 341 1.68 19.87 -22.47
N ARG A 342 0.59 19.78 -23.25
CA ARG A 342 0.43 18.79 -24.33
C ARG A 342 1.55 18.92 -25.35
N THR A 343 1.82 20.14 -25.82
CA THR A 343 2.87 20.40 -26.82
C THR A 343 4.25 19.98 -26.32
N LEU A 344 4.60 20.34 -25.08
CA LEU A 344 5.89 20.00 -24.48
C LEU A 344 6.07 18.50 -24.25
N LEU A 345 5.04 17.82 -23.72
CA LEU A 345 5.07 16.36 -23.59
C LEU A 345 5.20 15.69 -24.95
N ARG A 346 4.41 16.09 -25.95
CA ARG A 346 4.46 15.48 -27.28
C ARG A 346 5.85 15.59 -27.90
N LYS A 347 6.53 16.73 -27.71
CA LYS A 347 7.91 16.92 -28.15
C LYS A 347 8.88 15.94 -27.45
N ARG A 348 8.61 15.59 -26.19
CA ARG A 348 9.47 14.74 -25.36
C ARG A 348 9.22 13.24 -25.57
N ILE A 349 7.98 12.80 -25.45
CA ILE A 349 7.56 11.39 -25.41
C ILE A 349 6.69 10.99 -26.61
N GLY A 350 6.73 11.75 -27.71
CA GLY A 350 5.97 11.51 -28.94
C GLY A 350 6.28 10.17 -29.63
N PRO A 351 5.77 9.94 -30.84
CA PRO A 351 5.87 8.66 -31.53
C PRO A 351 7.32 8.16 -31.69
N PRO A 352 7.53 6.84 -31.84
CA PRO A 352 6.51 5.78 -31.97
C PRO A 352 5.86 5.41 -30.62
N TYR A 353 4.55 5.14 -30.62
CA TYR A 353 3.78 4.90 -29.38
C TYR A 353 3.85 3.44 -28.91
N GLU A 354 4.08 2.53 -29.85
CA GLU A 354 4.20 1.08 -29.59
C GLU A 354 5.44 0.72 -28.77
N GLU A 355 6.43 1.61 -28.76
CA GLU A 355 7.68 1.46 -28.00
C GLU A 355 7.61 2.12 -26.61
N ARG A 356 6.45 2.70 -26.27
CA ARG A 356 6.26 3.43 -25.02
C ARG A 356 5.73 2.53 -23.92
N ASP A 357 6.11 2.85 -22.69
CA ASP A 357 5.49 2.23 -21.53
C ASP A 357 4.06 2.74 -21.34
N TRP A 358 3.28 2.02 -20.54
CA TRP A 358 1.88 2.36 -20.30
C TRP A 358 1.68 3.69 -19.57
N CYS A 359 2.64 4.13 -18.76
CA CYS A 359 2.58 5.40 -18.05
C CYS A 359 2.73 6.57 -19.04
N GLN A 360 3.64 6.44 -20.03
CA GLN A 360 3.83 7.39 -21.12
C GLN A 360 2.56 7.57 -21.95
N ILE A 361 1.91 6.45 -22.32
CA ILE A 361 0.64 6.47 -23.03
C ILE A 361 -0.46 7.12 -22.19
N ALA A 362 -0.55 6.79 -20.90
CA ALA A 362 -1.52 7.40 -19.99
C ALA A 362 -1.34 8.93 -19.89
N ALA A 363 -0.11 9.42 -19.76
CA ALA A 363 0.19 10.84 -19.66
C ALA A 363 -0.17 11.59 -20.95
N LEU A 364 0.20 11.06 -22.12
CA LEU A 364 -0.18 11.64 -23.42
C LEU A 364 -1.69 11.66 -23.61
N ALA A 365 -2.37 10.55 -23.33
CA ALA A 365 -3.82 10.48 -23.40
C ALA A 365 -4.50 11.47 -22.45
N ALA A 366 -4.01 11.60 -21.21
CA ALA A 366 -4.53 12.54 -20.23
C ALA A 366 -4.49 14.00 -20.73
N THR A 367 -3.56 14.34 -21.62
CA THR A 367 -3.52 15.67 -22.24
C THR A 367 -4.64 15.95 -23.23
N GLY A 368 -5.41 14.94 -23.64
CA GLY A 368 -6.42 15.07 -24.69
C GLY A 368 -5.84 15.14 -26.10
N ALA A 369 -4.69 14.49 -26.34
CA ALA A 369 -4.07 14.39 -27.65
C ALA A 369 -4.91 13.47 -28.57
N PRO A 370 -5.58 13.98 -29.63
CA PRO A 370 -6.47 13.18 -30.48
C PRO A 370 -5.76 12.02 -31.16
N GLU A 371 -4.51 12.22 -31.58
CA GLU A 371 -3.71 11.19 -32.26
C GLU A 371 -3.48 9.93 -31.41
N ILE A 372 -3.46 10.06 -30.07
CA ILE A 372 -3.32 8.93 -29.16
C ILE A 372 -4.61 8.12 -29.10
N LEU A 373 -5.75 8.81 -29.10
CA LEU A 373 -7.04 8.15 -29.10
C LEU A 373 -7.31 7.46 -30.45
N ASP A 374 -6.93 8.09 -31.55
CA ASP A 374 -7.04 7.50 -32.89
C ASP A 374 -6.16 6.26 -33.04
N TRP A 375 -4.92 6.32 -32.54
CA TRP A 375 -4.03 5.16 -32.44
C TRP A 375 -4.66 4.04 -31.62
N ALA A 376 -5.15 4.34 -30.41
CA ALA A 376 -5.79 3.37 -29.53
C ALA A 376 -7.02 2.72 -30.19
N ARG A 377 -7.84 3.51 -30.89
CA ARG A 377 -8.99 3.00 -31.66
C ARG A 377 -8.54 2.02 -32.75
N GLY A 378 -7.47 2.35 -33.48
CA GLY A 378 -6.89 1.46 -34.49
C GLY A 378 -6.43 0.12 -33.91
N ILE A 379 -5.72 0.14 -32.76
CA ILE A 379 -5.29 -1.07 -32.06
C ILE A 379 -6.47 -1.92 -31.60
N LEU A 380 -7.52 -1.31 -31.03
CA LEU A 380 -8.69 -2.03 -30.52
C LEU A 380 -9.58 -2.64 -31.62
N GLN A 381 -9.54 -2.07 -32.82
CA GLN A 381 -10.22 -2.60 -34.01
C GLN A 381 -9.41 -3.69 -34.72
N ALA A 382 -8.08 -3.69 -34.58
CA ALA A 382 -7.24 -4.72 -35.17
C ALA A 382 -7.48 -6.09 -34.50
N PRO A 383 -7.32 -7.20 -35.25
CA PRO A 383 -7.45 -8.55 -34.70
C PRO A 383 -6.25 -8.97 -33.83
N LYS A 384 -5.23 -8.12 -33.71
CA LYS A 384 -4.01 -8.42 -32.95
C LYS A 384 -4.20 -8.08 -31.47
N GLU A 385 -3.64 -8.91 -30.59
CA GLU A 385 -3.65 -8.68 -29.14
C GLU A 385 -2.56 -7.71 -28.67
N THR A 386 -1.48 -7.56 -29.43
CA THR A 386 -0.36 -6.68 -29.07
C THR A 386 -0.81 -5.24 -28.93
N GLY A 387 -0.53 -4.62 -27.77
CA GLY A 387 -0.83 -3.21 -27.50
C GLY A 387 -2.27 -2.92 -27.04
N ARG A 388 -3.16 -3.91 -26.97
CA ARG A 388 -4.57 -3.69 -26.54
C ARG A 388 -4.68 -3.11 -25.13
N PHE A 389 -3.86 -3.60 -24.20
CA PHE A 389 -3.77 -3.05 -22.85
C PHE A 389 -3.44 -1.54 -22.88
N LEU A 390 -2.40 -1.16 -23.63
CA LEU A 390 -1.99 0.25 -23.79
C LEU A 390 -3.10 1.10 -24.42
N ALA A 391 -3.82 0.55 -25.40
CA ALA A 391 -4.95 1.23 -26.01
C ALA A 391 -6.12 1.43 -25.01
N CYS A 392 -6.40 0.46 -24.14
CA CYS A 392 -7.39 0.63 -23.06
C CYS A 392 -6.97 1.69 -22.03
N VAL A 393 -5.67 1.74 -21.69
CA VAL A 393 -5.10 2.80 -20.84
C VAL A 393 -5.25 4.17 -21.52
N ALA A 394 -4.95 4.29 -22.80
CA ALA A 394 -5.15 5.54 -23.55
C ALA A 394 -6.62 5.99 -23.54
N VAL A 395 -7.56 5.07 -23.78
CA VAL A 395 -9.00 5.36 -23.79
C VAL A 395 -9.47 5.83 -22.42
N SER A 396 -9.15 5.10 -21.35
CA SER A 396 -9.56 5.42 -19.98
C SER A 396 -8.96 6.72 -19.42
N CYS A 397 -7.79 7.13 -19.91
CA CYS A 397 -7.12 8.38 -19.52
C CYS A 397 -7.50 9.57 -20.40
N SER A 398 -8.11 9.36 -21.57
CA SER A 398 -8.42 10.46 -22.50
C SER A 398 -9.64 11.27 -22.06
N PRO A 399 -9.52 12.61 -21.89
CA PRO A 399 -10.64 13.48 -21.57
C PRO A 399 -11.55 13.76 -22.77
N LEU A 400 -11.17 13.31 -23.98
CA LEU A 400 -11.92 13.57 -25.21
C LEU A 400 -13.30 12.87 -25.17
N PRO A 401 -14.38 13.50 -25.67
CA PRO A 401 -15.70 12.89 -25.74
C PRO A 401 -15.72 11.56 -26.50
N GLU A 402 -14.95 11.47 -27.58
CA GLU A 402 -14.86 10.30 -28.46
C GLU A 402 -14.33 9.05 -27.73
N ALA A 403 -13.61 9.23 -26.61
CA ALA A 403 -13.17 8.11 -25.80
C ALA A 403 -14.36 7.41 -25.09
N VAL A 404 -15.45 8.12 -24.79
CA VAL A 404 -16.69 7.51 -24.23
C VAL A 404 -17.33 6.51 -25.20
N GLU A 405 -17.24 6.79 -26.50
CA GLU A 405 -17.76 5.90 -27.54
C GLU A 405 -16.95 4.60 -27.61
N VAL A 406 -15.62 4.73 -27.50
CA VAL A 406 -14.70 3.58 -27.45
C VAL A 406 -14.92 2.77 -26.16
N GLU A 407 -15.04 3.43 -25.01
CA GLU A 407 -15.39 2.81 -23.72
C GLU A 407 -16.69 2.00 -23.82
N THR A 408 -17.74 2.59 -24.40
CA THR A 408 -19.04 1.94 -24.57
C THR A 408 -18.93 0.71 -25.47
N THR A 409 -18.09 0.76 -26.51
CA THR A 409 -17.82 -0.38 -27.38
C THR A 409 -17.09 -1.50 -26.64
N ILE A 410 -16.09 -1.18 -25.81
CA ILE A 410 -15.37 -2.16 -24.97
C ILE A 410 -16.35 -2.82 -23.99
N MET A 411 -17.17 -2.02 -23.30
CA MET A 411 -18.17 -2.50 -22.35
C MET A 411 -19.20 -3.44 -22.99
N ALA A 412 -19.64 -3.16 -24.22
CA ALA A 412 -20.58 -4.01 -24.94
C ALA A 412 -19.99 -5.37 -25.33
N ARG A 413 -18.69 -5.40 -25.70
CA ARG A 413 -17.98 -6.64 -26.08
C ARG A 413 -17.65 -7.52 -24.88
N LYS A 414 -17.46 -6.92 -23.69
CA LYS A 414 -16.95 -7.60 -22.49
C LYS A 414 -15.56 -8.22 -22.74
N GLY A 415 -15.08 -9.10 -21.87
CA GLY A 415 -13.80 -9.80 -22.02
C GLY A 415 -12.61 -9.07 -21.39
N SER A 416 -11.39 -9.41 -21.83
CA SER A 416 -10.13 -8.90 -21.25
C SER A 416 -9.99 -7.38 -21.37
N ASP A 417 -10.43 -6.78 -22.48
CA ASP A 417 -10.37 -5.33 -22.67
C ASP A 417 -11.17 -4.56 -21.60
N LEU A 418 -12.24 -5.15 -21.06
CA LEU A 418 -13.02 -4.53 -19.98
C LEU A 418 -12.22 -4.48 -18.67
N LYS A 419 -11.43 -5.51 -18.39
CA LYS A 419 -10.49 -5.56 -17.27
C LYS A 419 -9.35 -4.56 -17.45
N ASP A 420 -8.79 -4.50 -18.65
CA ASP A 420 -7.72 -3.56 -18.99
C ASP A 420 -8.21 -2.10 -18.93
N LEU A 421 -9.44 -1.84 -19.35
CA LEU A 421 -10.09 -0.53 -19.22
C LEU A 421 -10.28 -0.15 -17.74
N ALA A 422 -10.78 -1.07 -16.91
CA ALA A 422 -10.89 -0.86 -15.46
C ALA A 422 -9.52 -0.60 -14.81
N MET A 423 -8.48 -1.32 -15.25
CA MET A 423 -7.11 -1.13 -14.80
C MET A 423 -6.58 0.26 -15.18
N GLY A 424 -6.89 0.74 -16.39
CA GLY A 424 -6.51 2.08 -16.84
C GLY A 424 -7.11 3.20 -15.99
N TYR A 425 -8.36 3.04 -15.51
CA TYR A 425 -8.97 4.01 -14.59
C TYR A 425 -8.24 4.14 -13.25
N ARG A 426 -7.41 3.17 -12.83
CA ARG A 426 -6.54 3.33 -11.66
C ARG A 426 -5.65 4.55 -11.79
N GLN A 427 -5.27 4.95 -13.00
CA GLN A 427 -4.29 6.00 -13.26
C GLN A 427 -4.91 7.23 -13.91
N SER A 428 -6.20 7.14 -14.24
CA SER A 428 -6.94 8.22 -14.85
C SER A 428 -7.29 9.32 -13.85
N PHE A 429 -7.24 10.56 -14.34
CA PHE A 429 -7.71 11.76 -13.65
C PHE A 429 -8.90 12.40 -14.37
N VAL A 430 -9.47 11.71 -15.36
CA VAL A 430 -10.65 12.24 -16.07
C VAL A 430 -11.84 12.27 -15.11
N PRO A 431 -12.61 13.37 -15.04
CA PRO A 431 -13.74 13.49 -14.11
C PRO A 431 -14.78 12.36 -14.23
N ARG A 432 -14.91 11.76 -15.43
CA ARG A 432 -15.85 10.66 -15.69
C ARG A 432 -15.41 9.29 -15.19
N ALA A 433 -14.18 9.11 -14.70
CA ALA A 433 -13.64 7.79 -14.34
C ALA A 433 -14.54 7.02 -13.35
N ILE A 434 -15.08 7.70 -12.34
CA ILE A 434 -15.96 7.06 -11.34
C ILE A 434 -17.28 6.58 -11.96
N GLU A 435 -17.87 7.36 -12.86
CA GLU A 435 -19.10 6.99 -13.58
C GLU A 435 -18.86 5.76 -14.45
N GLN A 436 -17.70 5.68 -15.11
CA GLN A 436 -17.36 4.52 -15.92
C GLN A 436 -17.12 3.27 -15.08
N LEU A 437 -16.47 3.38 -13.90
CA LEU A 437 -16.34 2.26 -12.96
C LEU A 437 -17.70 1.80 -12.40
N GLU A 438 -18.63 2.73 -12.13
CA GLU A 438 -20.03 2.40 -11.77
C GLU A 438 -20.73 1.63 -12.90
N ARG A 439 -20.58 2.07 -14.17
CA ARG A 439 -21.12 1.36 -15.34
C ARG A 439 -20.53 -0.04 -15.46
N ILE A 440 -19.21 -0.19 -15.37
CA ILE A 440 -18.53 -1.50 -15.40
C ILE A 440 -19.08 -2.42 -14.30
N THR A 441 -19.29 -1.89 -13.10
CA THR A 441 -19.86 -2.64 -11.98
C THR A 441 -21.31 -3.06 -12.26
N SER A 442 -22.12 -2.20 -12.86
CA SER A 442 -23.52 -2.48 -13.19
C SER A 442 -23.72 -3.57 -14.26
N LEU A 443 -22.69 -3.83 -15.09
CA LEU A 443 -22.70 -4.95 -16.03
C LEU A 443 -22.63 -6.31 -15.33
N GLY A 444 -22.43 -6.31 -14.00
CA GLY A 444 -22.25 -7.49 -13.17
C GLY A 444 -20.91 -8.14 -13.47
N PRO A 445 -19.82 -7.80 -12.76
CA PRO A 445 -18.55 -8.50 -12.95
C PRO A 445 -18.78 -9.97 -12.61
N GLN A 446 -19.02 -10.79 -13.63
CA GLN A 446 -19.16 -12.25 -13.50
C GLN A 446 -17.81 -12.90 -13.13
N ASP A 447 -16.74 -12.11 -13.20
CA ASP A 447 -15.36 -12.48 -12.93
C ASP A 447 -14.83 -11.71 -11.71
N GLU A 448 -14.34 -12.44 -10.71
CA GLU A 448 -13.74 -11.87 -9.49
C GLU A 448 -12.49 -11.04 -9.84
N ASP A 449 -11.77 -11.37 -10.92
CA ASP A 449 -10.61 -10.60 -11.36
C ASP A 449 -10.98 -9.16 -11.75
N LEU A 450 -12.08 -8.99 -12.49
CA LEU A 450 -12.58 -7.67 -12.86
C LEU A 450 -13.04 -6.90 -11.61
N ARG A 451 -13.73 -7.59 -10.70
CA ARG A 451 -14.18 -7.00 -9.43
C ARG A 451 -13.02 -6.52 -8.57
N MET A 452 -11.96 -7.32 -8.44
CA MET A 452 -10.73 -6.93 -7.75
C MET A 452 -10.08 -5.71 -8.43
N THR A 453 -10.00 -5.72 -9.76
CA THR A 453 -9.44 -4.61 -10.53
C THR A 453 -10.19 -3.30 -10.29
N VAL A 454 -11.53 -3.34 -10.29
CA VAL A 454 -12.39 -2.18 -9.98
C VAL A 454 -12.17 -1.71 -8.54
N ARG A 455 -12.14 -2.62 -7.56
CA ARG A 455 -11.87 -2.28 -6.15
C ARG A 455 -10.52 -1.56 -6.01
N ASP A 456 -9.48 -2.03 -6.70
CA ASP A 456 -8.16 -1.41 -6.67
C ASP A 456 -8.14 -0.02 -7.31
N ALA A 457 -8.89 0.20 -8.39
CA ALA A 457 -9.08 1.53 -8.97
C ALA A 457 -9.77 2.48 -7.99
N LEU A 458 -10.83 2.04 -7.32
CA LEU A 458 -11.56 2.86 -6.35
C LEU A 458 -10.69 3.22 -5.14
N ARG A 459 -9.89 2.28 -4.64
CA ARG A 459 -8.92 2.55 -3.55
C ARG A 459 -7.90 3.60 -3.96
N GLU A 460 -7.34 3.47 -5.15
CA GLU A 460 -6.37 4.45 -5.67
C GLU A 460 -7.01 5.84 -5.83
N MET A 461 -8.29 5.92 -6.24
CA MET A 461 -9.03 7.19 -6.28
C MET A 461 -9.22 7.79 -4.86
N LEU A 462 -9.61 6.98 -3.88
CA LEU A 462 -9.74 7.40 -2.47
C LEU A 462 -8.40 7.83 -1.85
N GLU A 463 -7.30 7.24 -2.32
CA GLU A 463 -5.97 7.62 -1.86
C GLU A 463 -5.54 9.01 -2.34
N ARG A 464 -6.06 9.46 -3.49
CA ARG A 464 -5.78 10.78 -4.09
C ARG A 464 -6.61 11.90 -3.50
N GLY A 465 -7.71 11.58 -2.83
CA GLY A 465 -8.59 12.55 -2.20
C GLY A 465 -9.88 11.91 -1.72
N ASP A 466 -10.68 12.67 -0.99
CA ASP A 466 -12.00 12.22 -0.58
C ASP A 466 -12.94 12.16 -1.79
N ASN A 467 -13.40 10.96 -2.12
CA ASN A 467 -14.36 10.71 -3.18
C ASN A 467 -15.50 9.86 -2.62
N PRO A 468 -16.57 10.50 -2.09
CA PRO A 468 -17.69 9.78 -1.48
C PRO A 468 -18.36 8.78 -2.42
N ARG A 469 -18.34 9.04 -3.75
CA ARG A 469 -18.85 8.09 -4.74
C ARG A 469 -17.99 6.84 -4.84
N ALA A 470 -16.66 7.01 -4.85
CA ALA A 470 -15.73 5.87 -4.83
C ALA A 470 -15.89 5.03 -3.56
N GLN A 471 -16.06 5.67 -2.39
CA GLN A 471 -16.35 4.97 -1.14
C GLN A 471 -17.67 4.18 -1.23
N ALA A 472 -18.75 4.84 -1.66
CA ALA A 472 -20.07 4.21 -1.76
C ALA A 472 -20.06 3.02 -2.74
N LEU A 473 -19.36 3.14 -3.87
CA LEU A 473 -19.20 2.03 -4.81
C LEU A 473 -18.37 0.89 -4.21
N LEU A 474 -17.32 1.21 -3.46
CA LEU A 474 -16.49 0.21 -2.79
C LEU A 474 -17.28 -0.58 -1.74
N GLU A 475 -18.15 0.07 -0.97
CA GLU A 475 -19.05 -0.61 -0.02
C GLU A 475 -20.06 -1.53 -0.72
N LYS A 476 -20.70 -1.07 -1.82
CA LYS A 476 -21.58 -1.93 -2.63
C LYS A 476 -20.85 -3.17 -3.15
N LEU A 477 -19.58 -3.01 -3.53
CA LEU A 477 -18.75 -4.11 -3.96
C LEU A 477 -18.37 -5.06 -2.82
N LYS A 478 -18.51 -4.73 -1.53
CA LYS A 478 -18.31 -5.66 -0.41
C LYS A 478 -19.53 -6.55 -0.16
N GLU A 479 -20.74 -6.06 -0.45
CA GLU A 479 -22.01 -6.72 -0.10
C GLU A 479 -22.45 -7.80 -1.10
N GLY A 480 -21.86 -7.85 -2.29
CA GLY A 480 -22.17 -8.88 -3.30
C GLY A 480 -21.46 -10.23 -3.03
N PRO A 481 -22.08 -11.38 -3.33
CA PRO A 481 -21.36 -12.66 -3.45
C PRO A 481 -20.33 -12.64 -4.57
#